data_AF-A0A9J6GNC4-F1
#
_entry.id   AF-A0A9J6GNC4-F1
#
_cell.length_a   1.000
_cell.length_b   1.000
_cell.length_c   1.000
_cell.angle_alpha   90.00
_cell.angle_beta   90.00
_cell.angle_gamma   90.00
#
_symmetry.space_group_name_H-M   'P 1'
#
loop_
_entity.id
_entity.type
_entity.pdbx_description
1 polymer ?
#
loop_
_entity_poly.entity_id
_entity_poly.type
_entity_poly.pdbx_seq_one_letter_code
_entity_poly.pdbx_strand_id
1 'polypeptide(L)'
;MINRVTNRRNGMKEKDILKIVNALIISRVAYSAPFLRLTASNIKTLNAALRKAIKMALGLPQWTSTQKLNELGISNTVEEILKAHRIYQFERLKPATLAGKP
;
A
#
# COMPACT_ATOMS: atom_id res chain seq x y z
N MET A 1 0.89 14.38 -4.61
CA MET A 1 1.74 14.63 -3.43
C MET A 1 3.15 14.08 -3.62
N ILE A 2 3.33 12.79 -3.96
CA ILE A 2 4.66 12.16 -4.18
C ILE A 2 5.54 12.94 -5.19
N ASN A 3 4.99 13.36 -6.35
CA ASN A 3 5.73 14.18 -7.33
C ASN A 3 6.31 15.50 -6.78
N ARG A 4 5.76 16.06 -5.70
CA ARG A 4 6.28 17.28 -5.07
C ARG A 4 7.44 16.99 -4.12
N VAL A 5 7.53 15.78 -3.57
CA VAL A 5 8.56 15.39 -2.59
C VAL A 5 9.79 14.80 -3.27
N THR A 6 9.63 14.24 -4.47
CA THR A 6 10.69 13.64 -5.29
C THR A 6 11.36 14.69 -6.20
N ASN A 7 12.12 15.65 -5.64
CA ASN A 7 12.89 16.58 -6.47
C ASN A 7 14.29 16.01 -6.77
N ARG A 8 14.67 15.96 -8.06
CA ARG A 8 15.91 15.34 -8.56
C ARG A 8 17.20 16.03 -8.08
N ARG A 9 17.12 17.28 -7.60
CA ARG A 9 18.29 18.10 -7.23
C ARG A 9 18.58 18.22 -5.73
N ASN A 10 17.61 17.99 -4.83
CA ASN A 10 17.77 18.10 -3.37
C ASN A 10 16.69 17.30 -2.58
N GLY A 11 16.12 16.24 -3.17
CA GLY A 11 14.98 15.49 -2.61
C GLY A 11 15.36 14.30 -1.72
N MET A 12 14.36 13.77 -1.02
CA MET A 12 14.48 12.58 -0.15
C MET A 12 15.08 11.38 -0.91
N LYS A 13 15.88 10.57 -0.21
CA LYS A 13 16.49 9.37 -0.79
C LYS A 13 15.41 8.35 -1.16
N GLU A 14 15.68 7.52 -2.15
CA GLU A 14 14.80 6.45 -2.65
C GLU A 14 14.14 5.64 -1.52
N LYS A 15 14.93 5.24 -0.51
CA LYS A 15 14.46 4.51 0.66
C LYS A 15 13.43 5.28 1.49
N ASP A 16 13.61 6.58 1.64
CA ASP A 16 12.70 7.42 2.43
C ASP A 16 11.41 7.72 1.65
N ILE A 17 11.50 7.85 0.33
CA ILE A 17 10.33 7.96 -0.56
C ILE A 17 9.51 6.68 -0.51
N LEU A 18 10.15 5.51 -0.60
CA LEU A 18 9.47 4.21 -0.48
C LEU A 18 8.75 4.08 0.86
N LYS A 19 9.37 4.51 1.96
CA LYS A 19 8.73 4.53 3.29
C LYS A 19 7.51 5.44 3.30
N ILE A 20 7.58 6.64 2.73
CA ILE A 20 6.43 7.55 2.65
C ILE A 20 5.31 6.95 1.80
N VAL A 21 5.65 6.39 0.64
CA VAL A 21 4.70 5.75 -0.27
C VAL A 21 3.99 4.62 0.48
N ASN A 22 4.73 3.71 1.09
CA ASN A 22 4.19 2.62 1.88
C ASN A 22 3.34 3.12 3.06
N ALA A 23 3.83 4.08 3.86
CA ALA A 23 3.08 4.62 5.00
C ALA A 23 1.78 5.30 4.58
N LEU A 24 1.79 6.05 3.48
CA LEU A 24 0.62 6.77 2.97
C LEU A 24 -0.42 5.80 2.39
N ILE A 25 0.04 4.75 1.70
CA ILE A 25 -0.83 3.67 1.20
C ILE A 25 -1.40 2.87 2.34
N ILE A 26 -0.59 2.44 3.31
CA ILE A 26 -1.06 1.72 4.50
C ILE A 26 -2.08 2.55 5.25
N SER A 27 -1.78 3.83 5.52
CA SER A 27 -2.70 4.72 6.24
C SER A 27 -4.02 4.89 5.50
N ARG A 28 -3.95 5.08 4.18
CA ARG A 28 -5.16 5.29 3.38
C ARG A 28 -5.96 4.01 3.19
N VAL A 29 -5.32 2.88 2.89
CA VAL A 29 -5.99 1.59 2.69
C VAL A 29 -6.54 1.07 4.01
N ALA A 30 -5.75 1.05 5.10
CA ALA A 30 -6.21 0.58 6.41
C ALA A 30 -7.40 1.37 6.93
N TYR A 31 -7.46 2.68 6.65
CA TYR A 31 -8.54 3.52 7.16
C TYR A 31 -9.74 3.63 6.22
N SER A 32 -9.54 3.73 4.90
CA SER A 32 -10.65 3.99 3.96
C SER A 32 -11.21 2.73 3.30
N ALA A 33 -10.39 1.70 3.09
CA ALA A 33 -10.81 0.51 2.36
C ALA A 33 -11.87 -0.36 3.05
N PRO A 34 -11.88 -0.57 4.39
CA PRO A 34 -12.88 -1.44 5.00
C PRO A 34 -14.29 -0.82 5.01
N PHE A 35 -14.40 0.50 4.88
CA PHE A 35 -15.68 1.22 4.87
C PHE A 35 -16.19 1.52 3.46
N LEU A 36 -15.40 1.25 2.41
CA LEU A 36 -15.81 1.41 1.02
C LEU A 36 -16.20 0.06 0.40
N ARG A 37 -17.24 0.06 -0.45
CA ARG A 37 -17.49 -1.05 -1.36
C ARG A 37 -16.43 -1.04 -2.48
N LEU A 38 -15.32 -1.71 -2.24
CA LEU A 38 -14.25 -1.84 -3.23
C LEU A 38 -14.63 -2.89 -4.29
N THR A 39 -15.03 -2.41 -5.47
CA THR A 39 -15.18 -3.26 -6.67
C THR A 39 -13.80 -3.70 -7.18
N ALA A 40 -13.73 -4.84 -7.88
CA ALA A 40 -12.48 -5.33 -8.49
C ALA A 40 -11.78 -4.29 -9.39
N SER A 41 -12.56 -3.45 -10.08
CA SER A 41 -12.03 -2.33 -10.90
C SER A 41 -11.31 -1.27 -10.06
N ASN A 42 -11.84 -0.93 -8.89
CA ASN A 42 -11.24 0.04 -7.97
C ASN A 42 -9.92 -0.49 -7.42
N ILE A 43 -9.88 -1.77 -7.07
CA ILE A 43 -8.66 -2.44 -6.60
C ILE A 43 -7.59 -2.43 -7.69
N LYS A 44 -7.95 -2.74 -8.94
CA LYS A 44 -7.03 -2.68 -10.09
C LYS A 44 -6.47 -1.26 -10.30
N THR A 45 -7.31 -0.24 -10.17
CA THR A 45 -6.90 1.17 -10.25
C THR A 45 -5.95 1.56 -9.13
N LEU A 46 -6.22 1.14 -7.90
CA LEU A 46 -5.34 1.37 -6.75
C LEU A 46 -3.98 0.69 -6.93
N ASN A 47 -3.97 -0.56 -7.40
CA ASN A 47 -2.73 -1.28 -7.72
C ASN A 47 -1.93 -0.59 -8.85
N ALA A 48 -2.60 -0.01 -9.85
CA ALA A 48 -1.93 0.77 -10.89
C ALA A 48 -1.29 2.06 -10.33
N ALA A 49 -2.00 2.76 -9.44
CA ALA A 49 -1.48 3.95 -8.76
C ALA A 49 -0.30 3.61 -7.83
N LEU A 50 -0.38 2.50 -7.10
CA LEU A 50 0.69 1.95 -6.26
C LEU A 50 1.96 1.69 -7.08
N ARG A 51 1.85 0.94 -8.19
CA ARG A 51 2.99 0.66 -9.07
C ARG A 51 3.61 1.93 -9.64
N LYS A 52 2.79 2.92 -10.02
CA LYS A 52 3.28 4.23 -10.48
C LYS A 52 4.08 4.93 -9.39
N ALA A 53 3.57 4.94 -8.16
CA ALA A 53 4.27 5.53 -7.02
C ALA A 53 5.61 4.86 -6.74
N ILE A 54 5.67 3.53 -6.78
CA ILE A 54 6.89 2.76 -6.54
C ILE A 54 7.91 2.96 -7.67
N LYS A 55 7.48 2.90 -8.93
CA LYS A 55 8.36 3.17 -10.08
C LYS A 55 9.01 4.55 -9.95
N MET A 56 8.22 5.56 -9.60
CA MET A 56 8.73 6.91 -9.34
C MET A 56 9.70 6.95 -8.15
N ALA A 57 9.40 6.24 -7.06
CA ALA A 57 10.28 6.18 -5.88
C ALA A 57 11.64 5.55 -6.21
N LEU A 58 11.65 4.50 -7.04
CA LEU A 58 12.84 3.81 -7.52
C LEU A 58 13.55 4.53 -8.68
N GLY A 59 13.04 5.70 -9.11
CA GLY A 59 13.55 6.42 -10.29
C GLY A 59 13.37 5.66 -11.61
N LEU A 60 12.53 4.62 -11.63
CA LEU A 60 12.25 3.82 -12.81
C LEU A 60 11.23 4.52 -13.71
N PRO A 61 11.41 4.46 -15.04
CA PRO A 61 10.45 5.04 -15.96
C PRO A 61 9.12 4.25 -15.97
N GLN A 62 8.02 4.93 -16.32
CA GLN A 62 6.67 4.41 -16.10
C GLN A 62 6.36 3.13 -16.90
N TRP A 63 7.00 2.96 -18.05
CA TRP A 63 6.89 1.80 -18.94
C TRP A 63 7.60 0.52 -18.46
N THR A 64 8.29 0.56 -17.31
CA THR A 64 8.99 -0.63 -16.78
C THR A 64 8.03 -1.81 -16.58
N SER A 65 8.49 -3.02 -16.91
CA SER A 65 7.68 -4.23 -16.79
C SER A 65 7.11 -4.41 -15.38
N THR A 66 5.80 -4.68 -15.31
CA THR A 66 5.12 -4.91 -14.04
C THR A 66 5.50 -6.25 -13.41
N GLN A 67 5.82 -7.27 -14.23
CA GLN A 67 6.26 -8.58 -13.74
C GLN A 67 7.57 -8.45 -12.98
N LYS A 68 8.58 -7.83 -13.60
CA LYS A 68 9.88 -7.58 -12.96
C LYS A 68 9.74 -6.73 -11.69
N LEU A 69 8.82 -5.77 -11.68
CA LEU A 69 8.57 -4.95 -10.49
C LEU A 69 8.00 -5.78 -9.33
N ASN A 70 7.10 -6.73 -9.63
CA ASN A 70 6.52 -7.62 -8.61
C ASN A 70 7.54 -8.65 -8.13
N GLU A 71 8.41 -9.16 -9.01
CA GLU A 71 9.49 -10.10 -8.66
C GLU A 71 10.50 -9.51 -7.66
N LEU A 72 10.69 -8.18 -7.67
CA LEU A 72 11.55 -7.51 -6.71
C LEU A 72 11.01 -7.55 -5.26
N GLY A 73 9.72 -7.84 -5.06
CA GLY A 73 9.12 -7.97 -3.72
C GLY A 73 9.15 -6.70 -2.86
N ILE A 74 9.36 -5.53 -3.47
CA ILE A 74 9.60 -4.25 -2.76
C ILE A 74 8.34 -3.76 -2.02
N SER A 75 7.15 -4.14 -2.48
CA SER A 75 5.88 -3.64 -1.94
C SER A 75 4.80 -4.71 -1.97
N ASN A 76 4.00 -4.73 -0.91
CA ASN A 76 2.78 -5.55 -0.85
C ASN A 76 1.70 -4.97 -1.78
N THR A 77 0.91 -5.86 -2.36
CA THR A 77 -0.30 -5.52 -3.12
C THR A 77 -1.39 -4.95 -2.22
N VAL A 78 -2.34 -4.22 -2.79
CA VAL A 78 -3.48 -3.68 -2.03
C VAL A 78 -4.30 -4.80 -1.37
N GLU A 79 -4.44 -5.93 -2.05
CA GLU A 79 -5.13 -7.12 -1.56
C GLU A 79 -4.45 -7.71 -0.33
N GLU A 80 -3.11 -7.78 -0.32
CA GLU A 80 -2.34 -8.24 0.84
C GLU A 80 -2.49 -7.30 2.02
N ILE A 81 -2.46 -5.99 1.79
CA ILE A 81 -2.68 -4.99 2.84
C ILE A 81 -4.09 -5.14 3.43
N LEU A 82 -5.10 -5.41 2.60
CA LEU A 82 -6.47 -5.65 3.06
C LEU A 82 -6.60 -6.94 3.87
N LYS A 83 -5.97 -8.02 3.42
CA LYS A 83 -5.93 -9.29 4.14
C LYS A 83 -5.24 -9.10 5.50
N ALA A 84 -4.07 -8.47 5.53
CA ALA A 84 -3.35 -8.17 6.75
C ALA A 84 -4.23 -7.34 7.71
N HIS A 85 -4.86 -6.27 7.22
CA HIS A 85 -5.77 -5.47 8.01
C HIS A 85 -6.92 -6.31 8.59
N ARG A 86 -7.56 -7.16 7.79
CA ARG A 86 -8.64 -8.05 8.26
C ARG A 86 -8.17 -9.01 9.34
N ILE A 87 -6.98 -9.59 9.19
CA ILE A 87 -6.37 -10.47 10.20
C ILE A 87 -6.15 -9.70 11.51
N TYR A 88 -5.56 -8.51 11.44
CA TYR A 88 -5.36 -7.67 12.63
C TYR A 88 -6.68 -7.33 13.35
N GLN A 89 -7.73 -6.98 12.60
CA GLN A 89 -9.06 -6.71 13.19
C GLN A 89 -9.63 -7.97 13.85
N PHE A 90 -9.51 -9.11 13.19
CA PHE A 90 -9.99 -10.39 13.73
C PHE A 90 -9.24 -10.76 15.01
N GLU A 91 -7.91 -10.66 15.02
CA GLU A 91 -7.09 -10.90 16.20
C GLU A 91 -7.38 -9.93 17.34
N ARG A 92 -7.66 -8.65 17.04
CA ARG A 92 -8.07 -7.67 18.06
C ARG A 92 -9.42 -8.03 18.70
N LEU A 93 -10.35 -8.58 17.92
CA LEU A 93 -11.69 -8.92 18.40
C LEU A 93 -11.75 -10.29 19.10
N LYS A 94 -10.86 -11.23 18.77
CA LYS A 94 -10.76 -12.56 19.42
C LYS A 94 -10.74 -12.52 20.96
N PRO A 95 -9.88 -11.71 21.64
CA PRO A 95 -9.86 -11.68 23.10
C PRO A 95 -11.14 -11.07 23.70
N ALA A 96 -11.77 -10.12 23.03
CA ALA A 96 -13.04 -9.53 23.48
C ALA A 96 -14.19 -10.55 23.47
N THR A 97 -14.18 -11.51 22.52
CA THR A 97 -15.18 -12.59 22.48
C THR A 97 -14.95 -13.70 23.51
N LEU A 98 -13.72 -13.86 24.03
CA LEU A 98 -13.40 -14.83 25.09
C LEU A 98 -13.75 -14.29 26.49
N ALA A 99 -13.69 -12.97 26.70
CA ALA A 99 -14.09 -12.33 27.96
C ALA A 99 -15.62 -12.26 28.15
N GLY A 100 -16.41 -12.59 27.12
CA GLY A 100 -17.88 -12.62 27.16
C GLY A 100 -18.50 -14.02 27.28
N LYS A 101 -17.71 -15.06 27.59
CA LYS A 101 -18.26 -16.37 27.93
C LYS A 101 -18.66 -16.37 29.42
N PRO A 102 -19.94 -16.63 29.77
CA PRO A 102 -20.34 -16.88 31.15
C PRO A 102 -19.67 -18.16 31.69
#